data_AF-A0A2V9P2C1-F1
#
_entry.id   AF-A0A2V9P2C1-F1
#
_cell.length_a   1.000
_cell.length_b   1.000
_cell.length_c   1.000
_cell.angle_alpha   90.00
_cell.angle_beta   90.00
_cell.angle_gamma   90.00
#
_symmetry.space_group_name_H-M   'P 1'
#
loop_
_entity.id
_entity.type
_entity.pdbx_description
1 polymer ?
#
loop_
_entity_poly.entity_id
_entity_poly.type
_entity_poly.pdbx_seq_one_letter_code
_entity_poly.pdbx_strand_id
1 'polypeptide(L)'
;MSHTSRPVWRLFCLALLGAFFVTRMESQTPALTTISDTVYRADGNPAAGVLLISWPAFTTASSAIVAAGNKSVTLGTAGSMTVQLAPNAGAIPAG
;
A
#
# COMPACT_ATOMS: atom_id res chain seq x y z
N MET A 1 -57.78 -14.70 9.25
CA MET A 1 -56.45 -14.92 8.63
C MET A 1 -55.64 -13.64 8.75
N SER A 2 -54.86 -13.46 9.82
CA SER A 2 -54.12 -12.20 9.99
C SER A 2 -53.09 -12.31 11.11
N HIS A 3 -51.87 -12.81 10.82
CA HIS A 3 -50.68 -12.56 11.66
C HIS A 3 -49.32 -12.64 10.93
N THR A 4 -49.26 -12.75 9.60
CA THR A 4 -47.99 -13.00 8.88
C THR A 4 -47.27 -11.74 8.35
N SER A 5 -47.85 -10.54 8.47
CA SER A 5 -47.31 -9.33 7.79
C SER A 5 -46.36 -8.48 8.64
N ARG A 6 -46.49 -8.54 9.97
CA ARG A 6 -45.70 -7.71 10.92
C ARG A 6 -44.24 -8.18 11.11
N PRO A 7 -43.91 -9.49 11.16
CA PRO A 7 -42.53 -9.92 11.29
C PRO A 7 -41.75 -9.76 9.98
N VAL A 8 -42.40 -9.99 8.83
CA VAL A 8 -41.77 -9.88 7.50
C VAL A 8 -41.39 -8.43 7.19
N TRP A 9 -42.23 -7.46 7.54
CA TRP A 9 -41.91 -6.03 7.39
C TRP A 9 -40.72 -5.61 8.25
N ARG A 10 -40.62 -6.10 9.49
CA ARG A 10 -39.50 -5.81 10.38
C ARG A 10 -38.20 -6.39 9.85
N LEU A 11 -38.22 -7.63 9.36
CA LEU A 11 -37.05 -8.26 8.74
C LEU A 11 -36.63 -7.54 7.47
N PHE A 12 -37.59 -7.07 6.66
CA PHE A 12 -37.33 -6.26 5.47
C PHE A 12 -36.73 -4.89 5.83
N CYS A 13 -37.26 -4.20 6.84
CA CYS A 13 -36.69 -2.94 7.32
C CYS A 13 -35.29 -3.12 7.91
N LEU A 14 -35.03 -4.20 8.65
CA LEU A 14 -33.71 -4.51 9.19
C LEU A 14 -32.69 -4.83 8.08
N ALA A 15 -33.12 -5.54 7.02
CA ALA A 15 -32.27 -5.81 5.86
C ALA A 15 -31.95 -4.53 5.07
N LEU A 16 -32.93 -3.64 4.89
CA LEU A 16 -32.71 -2.33 4.24
C LEU A 16 -31.81 -1.41 5.08
N LEU A 17 -31.93 -1.41 6.40
CA LEU A 17 -31.04 -0.66 7.29
C LEU A 17 -29.61 -1.23 7.26
N GLY A 18 -29.44 -2.57 7.23
CA GLY A 18 -28.14 -3.21 7.11
C GLY A 18 -27.41 -2.90 5.79
N ALA A 19 -28.14 -2.73 4.69
CA ALA A 19 -27.57 -2.36 3.39
C ALA A 19 -27.08 -0.90 3.32
N PHE A 20 -27.58 -0.01 4.19
CA PHE A 20 -27.11 1.39 4.29
C PHE A 20 -25.83 1.56 5.12
N PHE A 21 -25.41 0.54 5.90
CA PHE A 21 -24.20 0.56 6.73
C PHE A 21 -23.05 -0.28 6.16
N VAL A 22 -23.02 -0.53 4.85
CA VAL A 22 -21.85 -1.18 4.22
C VAL A 22 -20.75 -0.13 4.06
N THR A 23 -19.98 0.11 5.12
CA THR A 23 -18.72 0.84 5.01
C THR A 23 -17.77 0.02 4.15
N ARG A 24 -17.31 0.59 3.03
CA ARG A 24 -16.23 0.01 2.24
C ARG A 24 -14.98 0.00 3.12
N MET A 25 -14.59 -1.18 3.63
CA MET A 25 -13.23 -1.38 4.13
C MET A 25 -12.32 -1.45 2.89
N GLU A 26 -11.96 -0.28 2.36
CA GLU A 26 -10.91 -0.18 1.36
C GLU A 26 -9.58 -0.47 2.07
N SER A 27 -8.79 -1.42 1.57
CA SER A 27 -7.41 -1.55 2.05
C SER A 27 -6.65 -0.29 1.66
N GLN A 28 -6.18 0.47 2.65
CA GLN A 28 -5.48 1.72 2.41
C GLN A 28 -4.06 1.42 1.89
N THR A 29 -3.94 1.19 0.59
CA THR A 29 -2.64 1.06 -0.07
C THR A 29 -1.92 2.39 0.05
N PRO A 30 -0.70 2.44 0.62
CA PRO A 30 0.04 3.70 0.73
C PRO A 30 0.31 4.27 -0.65
N ALA A 31 0.14 5.58 -0.80
CA ALA A 31 0.66 6.29 -1.96
C ALA A 31 2.16 6.06 -2.05
N LEU A 32 2.66 5.74 -3.26
CA LEU A 32 4.07 5.46 -3.47
C LEU A 32 4.82 6.70 -3.92
N THR A 33 6.07 6.79 -3.51
CA THR A 33 7.03 7.80 -3.96
C THR A 33 7.94 7.21 -5.02
N THR A 34 8.09 7.91 -6.15
CA THR A 34 9.07 7.57 -7.17
C THR A 34 10.44 8.11 -6.76
N ILE A 35 11.44 7.24 -6.72
CA ILE A 35 12.84 7.56 -6.51
C ILE A 35 13.55 7.31 -7.85
N SER A 36 14.21 8.33 -8.37
CA SER A 36 14.97 8.28 -9.62
C SER A 36 16.39 8.78 -9.37
N ASP A 37 17.38 8.01 -9.80
CA ASP A 37 18.79 8.32 -9.61
C ASP A 37 19.67 7.62 -10.68
N THR A 38 20.99 7.82 -10.60
CA THR A 38 22.00 7.10 -11.39
C THR A 38 23.03 6.46 -10.46
N VAL A 39 23.18 5.15 -10.58
CA VAL A 39 24.13 4.38 -9.77
C VAL A 39 25.46 4.28 -10.50
N TYR A 40 26.55 4.61 -9.80
CA TYR A 40 27.91 4.51 -10.29
C TYR A 40 28.71 3.46 -9.52
N ARG A 41 29.68 2.84 -10.19
CA ARG A 41 30.70 2.01 -9.56
C ARG A 41 31.78 2.91 -8.94
N ALA A 42 32.62 2.33 -8.08
CA ALA A 42 33.71 3.05 -7.42
C ALA A 42 34.75 3.65 -8.40
N ASP A 43 34.79 3.18 -9.65
CA ASP A 43 35.63 3.73 -10.72
C ASP A 43 34.97 4.92 -11.45
N GLY A 44 33.79 5.35 -11.02
CA GLY A 44 33.04 6.46 -11.59
C GLY A 44 32.24 6.11 -12.86
N ASN A 45 32.33 4.88 -13.37
CA ASN A 45 31.50 4.45 -14.50
C ASN A 45 30.08 4.09 -14.05
N PRO A 46 29.07 4.25 -14.92
CA PRO A 46 27.72 3.82 -14.59
C PRO A 46 27.65 2.32 -14.27
N ALA A 47 26.92 1.98 -13.21
CA ALA A 47 26.72 0.61 -12.80
C ALA A 47 25.73 -0.12 -13.71
N ALA A 48 25.87 -1.45 -13.79
CA ALA A 48 24.91 -2.34 -14.43
C ALA A 48 24.61 -3.51 -13.48
N GLY A 49 23.41 -4.06 -13.57
CA GLY A 49 22.98 -5.19 -12.74
C GLY A 49 21.65 -4.94 -12.04
N VAL A 50 21.48 -5.55 -10.86
CA VAL A 50 20.24 -5.51 -10.07
C VAL A 50 20.54 -5.00 -8.66
N LEU A 51 19.77 -4.01 -8.20
CA LEU A 51 19.75 -3.57 -6.81
C LEU A 51 18.72 -4.40 -6.04
N LEU A 52 19.09 -4.90 -4.86
CA LEU A 52 18.16 -5.45 -3.89
C LEU A 52 17.91 -4.42 -2.80
N ILE A 53 16.70 -3.89 -2.73
CA ILE A 53 16.27 -2.94 -1.70
C ILE A 53 15.47 -3.73 -0.66
N SER A 54 15.79 -3.62 0.63
CA SER A 54 15.09 -4.31 1.72
C SER A 54 14.66 -3.32 2.80
N TRP A 55 13.51 -3.56 3.43
CA TRP A 55 12.98 -2.71 4.50
C TRP A 55 12.25 -3.54 5.57
N PRO A 56 12.25 -3.07 6.84
CA PRO A 56 11.43 -3.64 7.90
C PRO A 56 9.96 -3.22 7.74
N ALA A 57 9.07 -3.82 8.54
CA ALA A 57 7.67 -3.38 8.59
C ALA A 57 7.57 -2.00 9.27
N PHE A 58 6.68 -1.14 8.77
CA PHE A 58 6.40 0.17 9.35
C PHE A 58 4.96 0.62 9.06
N THR A 59 4.49 1.61 9.81
CA THR A 59 3.23 2.31 9.55
C THR A 59 3.53 3.71 9.04
N THR A 60 3.00 4.09 7.88
CA THR A 60 3.22 5.42 7.28
C THR A 60 2.60 6.53 8.13
N ALA A 61 2.98 7.79 7.87
CA ALA A 61 2.31 8.96 8.47
C ALA A 61 0.79 9.01 8.18
N SER A 62 0.35 8.39 7.08
CA SER A 62 -1.07 8.25 6.71
C SER A 62 -1.75 7.01 7.32
N SER A 63 -1.13 6.37 8.31
CA SER A 63 -1.61 5.16 9.01
C SER A 63 -1.77 3.92 8.13
N ALA A 64 -1.10 3.86 6.97
CA ALA A 64 -1.06 2.65 6.14
C ALA A 64 0.03 1.70 6.64
N ILE A 65 -0.29 0.41 6.74
CA ILE A 65 0.65 -0.63 7.18
C ILE A 65 1.46 -1.11 5.98
N VAL A 66 2.79 -1.03 6.09
CA VAL A 66 3.74 -1.58 5.12
C VAL A 66 4.40 -2.80 5.75
N ALA A 67 4.22 -3.96 5.12
CA ALA A 67 4.90 -5.18 5.55
C ALA A 67 6.41 -5.11 5.24
N ALA A 68 7.21 -5.83 6.04
CA ALA A 68 8.63 -6.04 5.75
C ALA A 68 8.76 -6.72 4.37
N GLY A 69 9.79 -6.34 3.62
CA GLY A 69 9.92 -6.85 2.26
C GLY A 69 11.23 -6.46 1.60
N ASN A 70 11.32 -6.88 0.34
CA ASN A 70 12.41 -6.49 -0.54
C ASN A 70 11.89 -6.27 -1.96
N LYS A 71 12.68 -5.56 -2.77
CA LYS A 71 12.41 -5.28 -4.18
C LYS A 71 13.71 -5.31 -4.97
N SER A 72 13.71 -6.14 -6.01
CA SER A 72 14.77 -6.16 -7.02
C SER A 72 14.50 -5.11 -8.09
N VAL A 73 15.49 -4.27 -8.37
CA VAL A 73 15.43 -3.21 -9.39
C VAL A 73 16.58 -3.39 -10.36
N THR A 74 16.28 -3.74 -11.60
CA THR A 74 17.29 -3.78 -12.65
C THR A 74 17.68 -2.36 -13.05
N LEU A 75 18.98 -2.07 -13.04
CA LEU A 75 19.50 -0.80 -13.53
C LEU A 75 19.29 -0.70 -15.05
N GLY A 76 18.78 0.44 -15.47
CA GLY A 76 18.65 0.81 -16.87
C GLY A 76 19.99 1.21 -17.48
N THR A 77 19.93 1.67 -18.72
CA THR A 77 21.09 2.19 -19.45
C THR A 77 21.77 3.30 -18.66
N ALA A 78 23.10 3.34 -18.72
CA ALA A 78 23.92 4.33 -18.00
C ALA A 78 23.62 4.37 -16.48
N GLY A 79 23.32 3.23 -15.86
CA GLY A 79 23.12 3.13 -14.41
C GLY A 79 21.83 3.74 -13.89
N SER A 80 20.87 4.06 -14.78
CA SER A 80 19.60 4.66 -14.39
C SER A 80 18.82 3.76 -13.43
N MET A 81 18.42 4.31 -12.30
CA MET A 81 17.56 3.67 -11.31
C MET A 81 16.22 4.39 -11.28
N THR A 82 15.11 3.65 -11.30
CA THR A 82 13.79 4.17 -10.97
C THR A 82 12.99 3.13 -10.20
N VAL A 83 12.48 3.51 -9.03
CA VAL A 83 11.71 2.62 -8.16
C VAL A 83 10.60 3.38 -7.45
N GLN A 84 9.47 2.71 -7.23
CA GLN A 84 8.39 3.22 -6.39
C GLN A 84 8.36 2.45 -5.06
N LEU A 85 8.35 3.18 -3.94
CA LEU A 85 8.30 2.65 -2.57
C LEU A 85 7.34 3.47 -1.72
N ALA A 86 6.81 2.88 -0.64
CA ALA A 86 6.01 3.62 0.33
C ALA A 86 6.91 4.60 1.11
N PRO A 87 6.44 5.82 1.43
CA PRO A 87 7.22 6.81 2.15
C PRO A 87 7.40 6.39 3.62
N ASN A 88 8.64 6.47 4.12
CA ASN A 88 8.97 6.23 5.53
C ASN A 88 9.09 7.54 6.35
N ALA A 89 8.99 8.71 5.71
CA ALA A 89 9.00 9.99 6.41
C ALA A 89 7.79 10.11 7.35
N GLY A 90 8.05 10.31 8.64
CA GLY A 90 7.01 10.33 9.68
C GLY A 90 6.39 8.96 9.98
N ALA A 91 7.03 7.86 9.55
CA ALA A 91 6.59 6.51 9.85
C ALA A 91 6.91 6.08 11.29
N ILE A 92 6.25 5.00 11.72
CA ILE A 92 6.47 4.35 13.02
C ILE A 92 6.81 2.86 12.78
N PRO A 93 7.95 2.35 13.27
CA PRO A 93 9.06 3.11 13.84
C PRO A 93 9.65 4.09 12.81
N ALA A 94 10.23 5.19 13.30
CA ALA A 94 11.00 6.08 12.44
C ALA A 94 12.24 5.34 11.91
N GLY A 95 12.54 5.55 10.64
CA GLY A 95 13.69 4.96 9.94
C GLY A 95 14.46 6.00 9.16
#